data_AF-A0A940DFF7-F1
#
_entry.id   AF-A0A940DFF7-F1
#
_cell.length_a   1.000
_cell.length_b   1.000
_cell.length_c   1.000
_cell.angle_alpha   90.00
_cell.angle_beta   90.00
_cell.angle_gamma   90.00
#
_symmetry.space_group_name_H-M   'P 1'
#
loop_
_entity.id
_entity.type
_entity.pdbx_description
1 polymer ?
#
loop_
_entity_poly.entity_id
_entity_poly.type
_entity_poly.pdbx_seq_one_letter_code
_entity_poly.pdbx_strand_id
1 'polypeptide(L)'
;MRKFSTFIVKQRLWITIVFALCMVASAVGAFFVEVNYADTVYLPSDSSLKQGLDTMYSEFGEGGNATVMLSGADIEEMMAFKSDVESVNGVSSVIWLDDIFLSEELGFIRNALDKYNEGVEDPLTDGEAVKFLM
;
A
#
# COMPACT_ATOMS: atom_id res chain seq x y z
N MET A 1 -20.14 53.14 -13.56
CA MET A 1 -19.72 52.07 -14.49
C MET A 1 -18.81 52.58 -15.60
N ARG A 2 -19.23 53.54 -16.45
CA ARG A 2 -18.41 54.01 -17.60
C ARG A 2 -17.02 54.54 -17.23
N LYS A 3 -16.89 55.32 -16.14
CA LYS A 3 -15.61 55.88 -15.67
C LYS A 3 -14.57 54.83 -15.25
N PHE A 4 -15.02 53.69 -14.71
CA PHE A 4 -14.15 52.60 -14.26
C PHE A 4 -13.60 51.81 -15.46
N SER A 5 -14.47 51.53 -16.44
CA SER A 5 -14.07 50.88 -17.70
C SER A 5 -13.08 51.74 -18.49
N THR A 6 -13.27 53.08 -18.59
CA THR A 6 -12.28 53.93 -19.28
C THR A 6 -10.95 54.03 -18.55
N PHE A 7 -10.94 53.94 -17.23
CA PHE A 7 -9.71 53.94 -16.43
C PHE A 7 -8.88 52.67 -16.69
N ILE A 8 -9.54 51.51 -16.69
CA ILE A 8 -8.92 50.20 -17.01
C ILE A 8 -8.31 50.24 -18.41
N VAL A 9 -9.04 50.74 -19.40
CA VAL A 9 -8.55 50.78 -20.80
C VAL A 9 -7.39 51.77 -20.97
N LYS A 10 -7.38 52.90 -20.23
CA LYS A 10 -6.27 53.86 -20.27
C LYS A 10 -4.98 53.32 -19.66
N GLN A 11 -5.06 52.49 -18.62
CA GLN A 11 -3.91 51.93 -17.91
C GLN A 11 -3.63 50.46 -18.27
N ARG A 12 -4.09 50.02 -19.46
CA ARG A 12 -4.02 48.60 -19.90
C ARG A 12 -2.65 47.96 -19.73
N LEU A 13 -1.56 48.70 -20.01
CA LEU A 13 -0.20 48.18 -19.93
C LEU A 13 0.20 47.82 -18.49
N TRP A 14 -0.14 48.68 -17.52
CA TRP A 14 0.10 48.45 -16.10
C TRP A 14 -0.67 47.23 -15.60
N ILE A 15 -1.93 47.09 -16.00
CA ILE A 15 -2.77 45.97 -15.61
C ILE A 15 -2.23 44.66 -16.19
N THR A 16 -1.77 44.66 -17.44
CA THR A 16 -1.13 43.49 -18.06
C THR A 16 0.17 43.11 -17.35
N ILE A 17 1.01 44.08 -16.96
CA ILE A 17 2.25 43.82 -16.23
C ILE A 17 1.95 43.20 -14.86
N VAL A 18 1.02 43.78 -14.10
CA VAL A 18 0.61 43.24 -12.79
C VAL A 18 0.05 41.82 -12.93
N PHE A 19 -0.81 41.59 -13.92
CA PHE A 19 -1.36 40.27 -14.19
C PHE A 19 -0.26 39.25 -14.54
N ALA A 20 0.67 39.61 -15.41
CA ALA A 20 1.80 38.74 -15.77
C ALA A 20 2.68 38.43 -14.56
N LEU A 21 2.90 39.41 -13.68
CA LEU A 21 3.69 39.24 -12.46
C LEU A 21 2.98 38.31 -11.46
N CYS A 22 1.67 38.47 -11.27
CA CYS A 22 0.85 37.55 -10.48
C CYS A 22 0.82 36.13 -11.07
N MET A 23 0.76 36.01 -12.40
CA MET A 23 0.79 34.71 -13.08
C MET A 23 2.11 33.97 -12.83
N VAL A 24 3.24 34.68 -12.95
CA VAL A 24 4.56 34.11 -12.65
C VAL A 24 4.67 33.75 -11.16
N ALA A 25 4.22 34.62 -10.26
CA ALA A 25 4.21 34.34 -8.83
C ALA A 25 3.37 33.10 -8.48
N SER A 26 2.21 32.92 -9.13
CA SER A 26 1.38 31.73 -8.96
C SER A 26 2.06 30.47 -9.50
N ALA A 27 2.75 30.56 -10.63
CA ALA A 27 3.49 29.43 -11.19
C ALA A 27 4.65 29.01 -10.28
N VAL A 28 5.36 29.98 -9.68
CA VAL A 28 6.40 29.70 -8.69
C VAL A 28 5.80 29.09 -7.43
N GLY A 29 4.69 29.63 -6.93
CA GLY A 29 3.99 29.11 -5.76
C GLY A 29 3.50 27.67 -5.93
N ALA A 30 3.16 27.26 -7.15
CA ALA A 30 2.76 25.88 -7.44
C ALA A 30 3.87 24.86 -7.14
N PHE A 31 5.15 25.23 -7.30
CA PHE A 31 6.28 24.36 -6.95
C PHE A 31 6.51 24.24 -5.44
N PHE A 32 5.96 25.16 -4.65
CA PHE A 32 6.05 25.15 -3.18
C PHE A 32 4.87 24.45 -2.51
N VAL A 33 3.89 23.95 -3.27
CA VAL A 33 2.78 23.20 -2.70
C VAL A 33 3.26 21.78 -2.41
N GLU A 34 3.42 21.45 -1.13
CA GLU A 34 3.65 20.09 -0.68
C GLU A 34 2.41 19.23 -0.97
N VAL A 35 2.62 18.14 -1.71
CA VAL A 35 1.57 17.13 -1.92
C VAL A 35 1.49 16.31 -0.64
N ASN A 36 0.38 16.42 0.08
CA ASN A 36 0.12 15.64 1.27
C ASN A 36 -0.34 14.23 0.86
N TYR A 37 0.50 13.22 1.11
CA TYR A 37 0.24 11.82 0.76
C TYR A 37 -0.32 10.98 1.91
N ALA A 38 -0.63 11.61 3.06
CA ALA A 38 -1.16 10.93 4.22
C ALA A 38 -2.70 10.94 4.18
N ASP A 39 -3.29 9.88 3.62
CA ASP A 39 -4.75 9.70 3.58
C ASP A 39 -5.41 9.71 4.98
N THR A 40 -4.64 9.38 6.02
CA THR A 40 -5.05 9.41 7.43
C THR A 40 -5.33 10.83 7.97
N VAL A 41 -4.85 11.88 7.29
CA VAL A 41 -5.04 13.29 7.68
C VAL A 41 -6.45 13.80 7.35
N TYR A 42 -7.17 13.13 6.45
CA TYR A 42 -8.55 13.48 6.13
C TYR A 42 -9.57 13.02 7.18
N LEU A 43 -9.16 12.17 8.13
CA LEU A 43 -10.02 11.80 9.24
C LEU A 43 -10.05 12.91 10.30
N PRO A 44 -11.24 13.34 10.76
CA PRO A 44 -11.37 14.26 11.88
C PRO A 44 -10.55 13.74 13.06
N SER A 45 -9.76 14.61 13.68
CA SER A 45 -8.96 14.32 14.88
C SER A 45 -9.79 13.68 16.01
N ASP A 46 -11.08 13.93 16.00
CA ASP A 46 -12.02 13.61 17.06
C ASP A 46 -12.76 12.29 16.79
N SER A 47 -12.42 11.58 15.71
CA SER A 47 -13.04 10.30 15.34
C SER A 47 -12.46 9.13 16.13
N SER A 48 -13.34 8.24 16.59
CA SER A 48 -12.95 6.97 17.24
C SER A 48 -12.06 6.10 16.34
N LEU A 49 -12.22 6.21 15.02
CA LEU A 49 -11.40 5.49 14.05
C LEU A 49 -9.94 5.96 14.09
N LYS A 50 -9.70 7.27 14.24
CA LYS A 50 -8.34 7.81 14.29
C LYS A 50 -7.62 7.37 15.57
N GLN A 51 -8.31 7.41 16.72
CA GLN A 51 -7.75 6.96 17.99
C GLN A 51 -7.42 5.46 17.98
N GLY A 52 -8.27 4.65 17.32
CA GLY A 52 -7.99 3.22 17.13
C GLY A 52 -6.77 2.98 16.25
N LEU A 53 -6.64 3.71 15.14
CA LEU A 53 -5.48 3.63 14.25
C LEU A 53 -4.19 4.13 14.94
N ASP A 54 -4.24 5.24 15.66
CA ASP A 54 -3.08 5.78 16.41
C ASP A 54 -2.57 4.77 17.44
N THR A 55 -3.48 4.12 18.18
CA THR A 55 -3.12 3.07 19.16
C THR A 55 -2.53 1.84 18.47
N MET A 56 -3.11 1.42 17.34
CA MET A 56 -2.59 0.30 16.55
C MET A 56 -1.18 0.59 16.03
N TYR A 57 -0.95 1.78 15.47
CA TYR A 57 0.36 2.18 14.97
C TYR A 57 1.39 2.38 16.09
N SER A 58 0.99 2.83 17.28
CA SER A 58 1.92 2.97 18.42
C SER A 58 2.36 1.63 19.00
N GLU A 59 1.49 0.62 19.02
CA GLU A 59 1.77 -0.69 19.61
C GLU A 59 2.38 -1.68 18.60
N PHE A 60 1.95 -1.63 17.33
CA PHE A 60 2.34 -2.58 16.29
C PHE A 60 3.16 -1.96 15.13
N GLY A 61 3.38 -0.64 15.14
CA GLY A 61 4.10 0.10 14.09
C GLY A 61 3.22 0.52 12.91
N GLU A 62 3.69 1.48 12.08
CA GLU A 62 3.04 1.87 10.81
C GLU A 62 3.13 0.73 9.77
N GLY A 63 2.20 -0.21 9.84
CA GLY A 63 2.14 -1.37 8.96
C GLY A 63 1.44 -1.06 7.62
N GLY A 64 2.18 -0.50 6.67
CA GLY A 64 1.76 -0.47 5.28
C GLY A 64 1.90 -1.87 4.66
N ASN A 65 0.79 -2.52 4.32
CA ASN A 65 0.81 -3.81 3.64
C ASN A 65 0.54 -3.62 2.15
N ALA A 66 1.35 -4.25 1.29
CA ALA A 66 1.15 -4.28 -0.15
C ALA A 66 1.02 -5.72 -0.63
N THR A 67 0.05 -5.99 -1.50
CA THR A 67 -0.17 -7.31 -2.11
C THR A 67 0.03 -7.20 -3.61
N VAL A 68 0.92 -8.04 -4.15
CA VAL A 68 1.25 -8.08 -5.58
C VAL A 68 0.84 -9.44 -6.13
N MET A 69 0.11 -9.45 -7.25
CA MET A 69 -0.27 -10.68 -7.96
C MET A 69 0.57 -10.79 -9.22
N LEU A 70 1.33 -11.88 -9.33
CA LEU A 70 2.10 -12.21 -10.52
C LEU A 70 1.42 -13.39 -11.23
N SER A 71 1.24 -13.29 -12.54
CA SER A 71 0.61 -14.32 -13.35
C SER A 71 1.66 -15.01 -14.21
N GLY A 72 1.72 -16.34 -14.12
CA GLY A 72 2.60 -17.16 -14.97
C GLY A 72 4.08 -17.11 -14.60
N ALA A 73 4.44 -16.60 -13.43
CA ALA A 73 5.81 -16.65 -12.92
C ALA A 73 6.17 -18.08 -12.49
N ASP A 74 7.37 -18.53 -12.85
CA ASP A 74 7.91 -19.80 -12.35
C ASP A 74 8.36 -19.68 -10.88
N ILE A 75 8.52 -20.82 -10.19
CA ILE A 75 8.91 -20.86 -8.77
C ILE A 75 10.27 -20.17 -8.56
N GLU A 76 11.22 -20.36 -9.48
CA GLU A 76 12.54 -19.72 -9.41
C GLU A 76 12.45 -18.20 -9.56
N GLU A 77 11.62 -17.72 -10.50
CA GLU A 77 11.38 -16.29 -10.72
C GLU A 77 10.68 -15.64 -9.52
N MET A 78 9.75 -16.35 -8.87
CA MET A 78 9.08 -15.88 -7.66
C MET A 78 10.03 -15.76 -6.47
N MET A 79 10.95 -16.71 -6.30
CA MET A 79 11.97 -16.64 -5.24
C MET A 79 12.95 -15.49 -5.46
N ALA A 80 13.40 -15.28 -6.70
CA ALA A 80 14.24 -14.15 -7.06
C ALA A 80 13.52 -12.81 -6.80
N PHE A 81 12.27 -12.70 -7.23
CA PHE A 81 11.43 -11.52 -7.00
C PHE A 81 11.20 -11.24 -5.50
N LYS A 82 10.94 -12.28 -4.70
CA LYS A 82 10.83 -12.15 -3.24
C LYS A 82 12.12 -11.57 -2.65
N SER A 83 13.27 -12.12 -3.01
CA SER A 83 14.57 -11.65 -2.52
C SER A 83 14.86 -10.20 -2.93
N ASP A 84 14.51 -9.83 -4.16
CA ASP A 84 14.65 -8.45 -4.65
C ASP A 84 13.79 -7.49 -3.83
N VAL A 85 12.54 -7.85 -3.54
CA VAL A 85 11.62 -7.01 -2.73
C VAL A 85 12.07 -6.94 -1.27
N GLU A 86 12.54 -8.03 -0.67
CA GLU A 86 13.11 -8.04 0.69
C GLU A 86 14.35 -7.16 0.82
N SER A 87 15.12 -7.00 -0.27
CA SER A 87 16.32 -6.15 -0.28
C SER A 87 16.02 -4.64 -0.31
N VAL A 88 14.76 -4.25 -0.57
CA VAL A 88 14.36 -2.85 -0.65
C VAL A 88 14.33 -2.23 0.75
N ASN A 89 15.05 -1.11 0.92
CA ASN A 89 15.08 -0.38 2.18
C ASN A 89 13.67 0.12 2.56
N GLY A 90 13.16 -0.33 3.70
CA GLY A 90 11.82 -0.04 4.21
C GLY A 90 10.86 -1.22 4.15
N VAL A 91 11.22 -2.33 3.49
CA VAL A 91 10.45 -3.57 3.55
C VAL A 91 10.84 -4.34 4.82
N SER A 92 9.86 -4.62 5.68
CA SER A 92 10.06 -5.35 6.93
C SER A 92 9.98 -6.86 6.76
N SER A 93 9.08 -7.34 5.91
CA SER A 93 8.91 -8.77 5.61
C SER A 93 8.14 -8.95 4.29
N VAL A 94 8.44 -10.02 3.55
CA VAL A 94 7.67 -10.48 2.40
C VAL A 94 7.20 -11.89 2.70
N ILE A 95 5.89 -12.13 2.63
CA ILE A 95 5.30 -13.44 2.93
C ILE A 95 4.91 -14.11 1.61
N TRP A 96 5.41 -15.31 1.37
CA TRP A 96 5.04 -16.15 0.24
C TRP A 96 4.84 -17.62 0.65
N LEU A 97 4.51 -18.46 -0.32
CA LEU A 97 4.16 -19.86 -0.14
C LEU A 97 5.28 -20.68 0.52
N ASP A 98 6.54 -20.35 0.22
CA ASP A 98 7.70 -20.99 0.82
C ASP A 98 7.74 -20.84 2.35
N ASP A 99 7.39 -19.65 2.88
CA ASP A 99 7.38 -19.39 4.33
C ASP A 99 6.33 -20.25 5.05
N ILE A 100 5.19 -20.50 4.39
CA ILE A 100 4.08 -21.26 4.95
C ILE A 100 4.40 -22.76 4.90
N PHE A 101 4.93 -23.26 3.78
CA PHE A 101 5.16 -24.70 3.56
C PHE A 101 6.44 -25.24 4.23
N LEU A 102 7.33 -24.35 4.71
CA LEU A 102 8.52 -24.69 5.48
C LEU A 102 8.31 -24.60 7.00
N SER A 103 7.17 -24.08 7.47
CA SER A 103 6.83 -24.11 8.89
C SER A 103 6.61 -25.55 9.36
N GLU A 104 7.29 -25.97 10.42
CA GLU A 104 7.20 -27.34 10.98
C GLU A 104 5.76 -27.72 11.34
N GLU A 105 4.91 -26.74 11.69
CA GLU A 105 3.51 -26.95 12.05
C GLU A 105 2.61 -27.35 10.87
N LEU A 106 2.97 -26.99 9.63
CA LEU A 106 2.18 -27.29 8.42
C LEU A 106 2.72 -28.45 7.59
N GLY A 107 3.78 -29.12 8.08
CA GLY A 107 4.35 -30.33 7.44
C GLY A 107 3.34 -31.47 7.26
N PHE A 108 2.32 -31.54 8.11
CA PHE A 108 1.20 -32.48 7.96
C PHE A 108 0.37 -32.20 6.70
N ILE A 109 0.09 -30.93 6.39
CA ILE A 109 -0.69 -30.54 5.21
C ILE A 109 0.08 -30.86 3.93
N ARG A 110 1.40 -30.63 3.91
CA ARG A 110 2.27 -31.00 2.79
C ARG A 110 2.25 -32.51 2.53
N ASN A 111 2.36 -33.32 3.59
CA ASN A 111 2.31 -34.78 3.48
C ASN A 111 0.93 -35.29 3.02
N ALA A 112 -0.15 -34.64 3.43
CA ALA A 112 -1.51 -34.95 2.99
C ALA A 112 -1.75 -34.57 1.51
N LEU A 113 -1.22 -33.43 1.06
CA LEU A 113 -1.34 -32.99 -0.33
C LEU A 113 -0.52 -33.85 -1.30
N ASP A 114 0.69 -34.26 -0.90
CA ASP A 114 1.53 -35.17 -1.71
C ASP A 114 0.83 -36.53 -1.90
N LYS A 115 0.24 -37.09 -0.84
CA LYS A 115 -0.56 -38.33 -0.93
C LYS A 115 -1.80 -38.21 -1.83
N TYR A 116 -2.47 -37.07 -1.79
CA TYR A 116 -3.63 -36.82 -2.65
C TYR A 116 -3.23 -36.71 -4.14
N ASN A 117 -2.12 -36.03 -4.43
CA ASN A 117 -1.62 -35.86 -5.80
C ASN A 117 -1.03 -37.15 -6.39
N GLU A 118 -0.60 -38.11 -5.57
CA GLU A 118 -0.20 -39.46 -6.01
C GLU A 118 -1.38 -40.39 -6.34
N GLY A 119 -2.63 -39.91 -6.25
CA GLY A 119 -3.81 -40.66 -6.65
C GLY A 119 -4.23 -41.76 -5.67
N VAL A 120 -3.82 -41.66 -4.41
CA VAL A 120 -4.27 -42.57 -3.34
C VAL A 120 -5.58 -42.04 -2.76
N GLU A 121 -6.64 -42.83 -2.84
CA GLU A 121 -7.96 -42.50 -2.28
C GLU A 121 -7.87 -42.15 -0.79
N ASP A 122 -8.44 -40.98 -0.46
CA ASP A 122 -8.85 -40.44 0.84
C ASP A 122 -7.96 -40.76 2.08
N PRO A 123 -7.06 -39.85 2.49
CA PRO A 123 -6.26 -40.01 3.70
C PRO A 123 -7.02 -39.65 4.99
N LEU A 124 -8.28 -39.18 4.93
CA LEU A 124 -9.04 -38.73 6.11
C LEU A 124 -9.77 -39.86 6.84
N THR A 125 -9.64 -41.11 6.40
CA THR A 125 -10.35 -42.24 7.02
C THR A 125 -9.63 -42.84 8.23
N ASP A 126 -8.33 -42.55 8.43
CA ASP A 126 -7.61 -43.09 9.58
C ASP A 126 -7.66 -42.11 10.76
N GLY A 127 -8.30 -42.56 11.84
CA GLY A 127 -8.79 -41.77 12.97
C GLY A 127 -7.75 -41.06 13.85
N GLU A 128 -6.59 -40.69 13.31
CA GLU A 128 -5.57 -39.91 14.02
C GLU A 128 -5.84 -38.39 13.97
N ALA A 129 -6.48 -37.88 12.91
CA ALA A 129 -6.74 -36.44 12.78
C ALA A 129 -7.79 -35.88 13.78
N VAL A 130 -8.69 -36.73 14.28
CA VAL A 130 -9.75 -36.30 15.23
C VAL A 130 -9.19 -36.12 16.65
N LYS A 131 -7.99 -36.64 16.95
CA LYS A 131 -7.43 -36.62 18.31
C LYS A 131 -6.72 -35.32 18.69
N PHE A 132 -6.49 -34.42 17.73
CA PHE A 132 -5.78 -33.16 17.95
C PHE A 132 -6.69 -31.91 17.98
N LEU A 133 -8.01 -32.09 17.81
CA LEU A 133 -9.02 -31.03 17.89
C LEU A 133 -9.87 -31.05 19.18
N MET A 134 -9.46 -31.82 20.19
CA MET A 134 -9.98 -31.74 21.57
C MET A 134 -8.81 -31.57 22.53
#